data_AF-A0A8B3RW56-F1
#
_entry.id   AF-A0A8B3RW56-F1
#
_cell.length_a   1.000
_cell.length_b   1.000
_cell.length_c   1.000
_cell.angle_alpha   90.00
_cell.angle_beta   90.00
_cell.angle_gamma   90.00
#
_symmetry.space_group_name_H-M   'P 1'
#
loop_
_entity.id
_entity.type
_entity.pdbx_description
1 polymer ?
#
loop_
_entity_poly.entity_id
_entity_poly.type
_entity_poly.pdbx_seq_one_letter_code
_entity_poly.pdbx_strand_id
1 'polypeptide(L)'
;MKKLQRGIKIIKEGKWKLEVVVFSLGCTFGIPEFVYAVDPLAKLVEAGNTIKAILTALVMVVGAIAATKIVVKYLPYLDDPMEKNNMSKSLTTVLLVTAIGGALVWIVPWAYGLFK
;
A
#
# COMPACT_ATOMS: atom_id res chain seq x y z
N MET A 1 12.65 -29.62 0.91
CA MET A 1 11.16 -29.59 0.91
C MET A 1 10.51 -29.33 2.28
N LYS A 2 10.82 -30.07 3.37
CA LYS A 2 10.16 -29.87 4.69
C LYS A 2 10.36 -28.47 5.33
N LYS A 3 11.50 -27.79 5.10
CA LYS A 3 11.75 -26.43 5.64
C LYS A 3 10.93 -25.34 4.95
N LEU A 4 10.70 -25.46 3.64
CA LEU A 4 9.87 -24.53 2.86
C LEU A 4 8.40 -24.63 3.27
N GLN A 5 7.87 -25.85 3.41
CA GLN A 5 6.51 -26.10 3.89
C GLN A 5 6.27 -25.52 5.31
N ARG A 6 7.30 -25.57 6.18
CA ARG A 6 7.25 -24.98 7.53
C ARG A 6 7.23 -23.45 7.47
N GLY A 7 8.01 -22.84 6.58
CA GLY A 7 7.99 -21.38 6.35
C GLY A 7 6.64 -20.89 5.82
N ILE A 8 6.06 -21.59 4.86
CA ILE A 8 4.72 -21.29 4.31
C ILE A 8 3.64 -21.37 5.40
N LYS A 9 3.74 -22.34 6.31
CA LYS A 9 2.83 -22.48 7.44
C LYS A 9 2.92 -21.30 8.41
N ILE A 10 4.14 -20.84 8.72
CA ILE A 10 4.39 -19.67 9.56
C ILE A 10 3.88 -18.38 8.90
N ILE A 11 4.00 -18.24 7.58
CA ILE A 11 3.46 -17.09 6.85
C ILE A 11 1.92 -17.11 6.83
N LYS A 12 1.31 -18.31 6.76
CA LYS A 12 -0.16 -18.47 6.79
C LYS A 12 -0.74 -18.20 8.19
N GLU A 13 -0.05 -18.61 9.25
CA GLU A 13 -0.41 -18.32 10.65
C GLU A 13 -0.04 -16.87 11.06
N GLY A 14 1.00 -16.29 10.44
CA GLY A 14 1.48 -14.92 10.64
C GLY A 14 0.83 -13.88 9.73
N LYS A 15 -0.09 -14.28 8.84
CA LYS A 15 -0.78 -13.40 7.89
C LYS A 15 -1.40 -12.17 8.57
N TRP A 16 -1.96 -12.35 9.77
CA TRP A 16 -2.55 -11.24 10.50
C TRP A 16 -1.52 -10.36 11.22
N LYS A 17 -0.34 -10.89 11.56
CA LYS A 17 0.74 -10.13 12.21
C LYS A 17 1.58 -9.31 11.23
N LEU A 18 1.84 -9.81 10.02
CA LEU A 18 2.61 -9.09 9.00
C LEU A 18 1.84 -7.88 8.44
N GLU A 19 0.55 -8.04 8.19
CA GLU A 19 -0.35 -6.96 7.75
C GLU A 19 -0.41 -5.83 8.80
N VAL A 20 -0.47 -6.19 10.09
CA VAL A 20 -0.49 -5.23 11.21
C VAL A 20 0.86 -4.53 11.42
N VAL A 21 1.98 -5.21 11.15
CA VAL A 21 3.32 -4.60 11.22
C VAL A 21 3.52 -3.60 10.08
N VAL A 22 3.13 -3.94 8.85
CA VAL A 22 3.17 -3.03 7.70
C VAL A 22 2.22 -1.84 7.92
N PHE A 23 1.02 -2.09 8.47
CA PHE A 23 0.07 -1.05 8.85
C PHE A 23 0.65 -0.11 9.92
N SER A 24 1.26 -0.65 10.98
CA SER A 24 1.85 0.16 12.05
C SER A 24 3.03 0.98 11.57
N LEU A 25 3.91 0.40 10.74
CA LEU A 25 5.02 1.13 10.10
C LEU A 25 4.49 2.21 9.14
N GLY A 26 3.47 1.93 8.33
CA GLY A 26 2.87 2.93 7.44
C GLY A 26 2.25 4.10 8.21
N CYS A 27 1.62 3.83 9.36
CA CYS A 27 1.01 4.85 10.20
C CYS A 27 2.05 5.71 10.96
N THR A 28 3.17 5.17 11.42
CA THR A 28 4.17 5.97 12.17
C THR A 28 4.94 6.97 11.31
N PHE A 29 5.06 6.75 9.99
CA PHE A 29 5.74 7.67 9.08
C PHE A 29 4.82 8.72 8.42
N GLY A 30 3.50 8.56 8.51
CA GLY A 30 2.53 9.34 7.72
C GLY A 30 1.79 10.46 8.47
N ILE A 31 1.95 10.60 9.79
CA ILE A 31 1.22 11.60 10.58
C ILE A 31 2.15 12.79 10.85
N PRO A 32 1.95 13.96 10.23
CA PRO A 32 2.68 15.15 10.65
C PRO A 32 2.25 15.54 12.06
N GLU A 33 3.21 15.89 12.91
CA GLU A 33 2.96 16.54 14.20
C GLU A 33 2.12 17.81 13.98
N PHE A 34 1.04 17.99 14.75
CA PHE A 34 0.16 19.14 14.62
C PHE A 34 0.91 20.43 14.98
N VAL A 35 1.24 21.26 13.98
CA VAL A 35 1.84 22.58 14.20
C VAL A 35 0.77 23.65 14.13
N TYR A 36 0.50 24.33 15.25
CA TYR A 36 -0.38 25.50 15.30
C TYR A 36 0.24 26.66 14.53
N ALA A 37 -0.48 27.25 13.55
CA ALA A 37 -0.06 28.46 12.85
C ALA A 37 -1.28 29.33 12.46
N VAL A 38 -1.07 30.66 12.47
CA VAL A 38 -2.04 31.74 12.67
C VAL A 38 -2.80 32.18 11.40
N ASP A 39 -2.50 31.61 10.22
CA ASP A 39 -3.01 32.07 8.91
C ASP A 39 -4.07 31.12 8.27
N PRO A 40 -5.30 31.59 7.97
CA PRO A 40 -6.41 30.73 7.49
C PRO A 40 -6.14 30.02 6.16
N LEU A 41 -5.46 30.68 5.23
CA LEU A 41 -5.15 30.17 3.89
C LEU A 41 -4.04 29.12 3.94
N ALA A 42 -3.03 29.32 4.79
CA ALA A 42 -1.99 28.32 5.04
C ALA A 42 -2.59 27.06 5.68
N LYS A 43 -3.55 27.21 6.60
CA LYS A 43 -4.26 26.08 7.23
C LYS A 43 -5.09 25.26 6.26
N LEU A 44 -5.69 25.88 5.24
CA LEU A 44 -6.42 25.13 4.20
C LEU A 44 -5.48 24.29 3.32
N VAL A 45 -4.30 24.82 2.98
CA VAL A 45 -3.30 24.08 2.21
C VAL A 45 -2.72 22.92 3.02
N GLU A 46 -2.43 23.15 4.30
CA GLU A 46 -1.94 22.12 5.23
C GLU A 46 -2.97 21.01 5.47
N ALA A 47 -4.23 21.36 5.70
CA ALA A 47 -5.33 20.40 5.81
C ALA A 47 -5.51 19.61 4.51
N GLY A 48 -5.44 20.28 3.34
CA GLY A 48 -5.49 19.62 2.03
C GLY A 48 -4.37 18.62 1.82
N ASN A 49 -3.14 18.94 2.24
CA ASN A 49 -2.00 18.03 2.17
C ASN A 49 -2.12 16.87 3.15
N THR A 50 -2.67 17.10 4.35
CA THR A 50 -2.93 16.05 5.34
C THR A 50 -3.95 15.03 4.82
N ILE A 51 -5.03 15.49 4.19
CA ILE A 51 -6.04 14.60 3.58
C ILE A 51 -5.43 13.76 2.45
N LYS A 52 -4.59 14.36 1.59
CA LYS A 52 -3.87 13.64 0.53
C LYS A 52 -2.96 12.57 1.13
N ALA A 53 -2.21 12.90 2.19
CA ALA A 53 -1.31 11.97 2.85
C ALA A 53 -2.06 10.75 3.42
N ILE A 54 -3.16 10.98 4.15
CA ILE A 54 -3.98 9.89 4.73
C ILE A 54 -4.59 9.03 3.61
N LEU A 55 -5.11 9.65 2.55
CA LEU A 55 -5.71 8.91 1.44
C LEU A 55 -4.67 8.07 0.68
N THR A 56 -3.49 8.62 0.40
CA THR A 56 -2.38 7.86 -0.21
C THR A 56 -1.91 6.73 0.70
N ALA A 57 -1.81 6.96 2.00
CA ALA A 57 -1.44 5.92 2.97
C ALA A 57 -2.46 4.78 2.97
N LEU A 58 -3.76 5.08 2.91
CA LEU A 58 -4.81 4.08 2.87
C LEU A 58 -4.76 3.22 1.60
N VAL A 59 -4.48 3.84 0.44
CA VAL A 59 -4.28 3.12 -0.82
C VAL A 59 -3.05 2.21 -0.75
N MET A 60 -1.93 2.70 -0.19
CA MET A 60 -0.71 1.91 -0.02
C MET A 60 -0.95 0.68 0.88
N VAL A 61 -1.70 0.84 1.96
CA VAL A 61 -2.06 -0.28 2.85
C VAL A 61 -2.80 -1.35 2.06
N VAL A 62 -3.91 -0.99 1.39
CA VAL A 62 -4.72 -1.96 0.62
C VAL A 62 -3.90 -2.67 -0.47
N GLY A 63 -3.02 -1.94 -1.15
CA GLY A 63 -2.11 -2.50 -2.15
C GLY A 63 -1.12 -3.51 -1.57
N ALA A 64 -0.53 -3.20 -0.41
CA ALA A 64 0.38 -4.10 0.29
C ALA A 64 -0.32 -5.39 0.74
N ILE A 65 -1.56 -5.29 1.24
CA ILE A 65 -2.38 -6.46 1.62
C ILE A 65 -2.60 -7.35 0.39
N ALA A 66 -3.02 -6.76 -0.74
CA ALA A 66 -3.31 -7.48 -1.96
C ALA A 66 -2.06 -8.18 -2.54
N ALA A 67 -0.91 -7.49 -2.56
CA ALA A 67 0.35 -8.04 -3.04
C ALA A 67 0.80 -9.23 -2.17
N THR A 68 0.71 -9.09 -0.85
CA THR A 68 1.07 -10.15 0.11
C THR A 68 0.17 -11.38 -0.08
N LYS A 69 -1.13 -11.20 -0.29
CA LYS A 69 -2.06 -12.30 -0.57
C LYS A 69 -1.69 -13.10 -1.82
N ILE A 70 -1.24 -12.44 -2.88
CA ILE A 70 -0.76 -13.10 -4.11
C ILE A 70 0.49 -13.91 -3.81
N VAL A 71 1.48 -13.31 -3.16
CA VAL A 71 2.76 -13.96 -2.86
C VAL A 71 2.56 -15.26 -2.08
N VAL A 72 1.73 -15.22 -1.03
CA VAL A 72 1.46 -16.40 -0.20
C VAL A 72 0.73 -17.51 -0.97
N LYS A 73 -0.10 -17.16 -1.96
CA LYS A 73 -0.85 -18.14 -2.76
C LYS A 73 0.06 -18.92 -3.72
N TYR A 74 1.02 -18.23 -4.35
CA TYR A 74 1.87 -18.83 -5.38
C TYR A 74 3.20 -19.39 -4.85
N LEU A 75 3.62 -19.01 -3.63
CA LEU A 75 4.83 -19.53 -2.97
C LEU A 75 4.96 -21.07 -2.93
N PRO A 76 3.92 -21.86 -2.61
CA PRO A 76 4.03 -23.33 -2.61
C PRO A 76 4.19 -23.95 -3.99
N TYR A 77 3.91 -23.21 -5.07
CA TYR A 77 3.90 -23.68 -6.45
C TYR A 77 5.00 -23.02 -7.29
N LEU A 78 5.98 -22.37 -6.65
CA LEU A 78 7.08 -21.68 -7.32
C LEU A 78 8.00 -22.61 -8.14
N ASP A 79 7.95 -23.90 -7.86
CA ASP A 79 8.71 -24.92 -8.57
C ASP A 79 8.20 -25.11 -10.02
N ASP A 80 6.97 -24.69 -10.32
CA ASP A 80 6.39 -24.72 -11.66
C ASP A 80 6.67 -23.43 -12.45
N PRO A 81 7.30 -23.50 -13.65
CA PRO A 81 7.69 -22.32 -14.41
C PRO A 81 6.49 -21.48 -14.87
N MET A 82 5.35 -22.12 -15.12
CA MET A 82 4.11 -21.45 -15.52
C MET A 82 3.47 -20.69 -14.35
N GLU A 83 3.45 -21.29 -13.16
CA GLU A 83 2.89 -20.66 -11.95
C GLU A 83 3.72 -19.44 -11.52
N LYS A 84 5.06 -19.53 -11.62
CA LYS A 84 5.96 -18.39 -11.38
C LYS A 84 5.68 -17.19 -12.31
N ASN A 85 5.44 -17.45 -13.60
CA ASN A 85 5.09 -16.38 -14.54
C ASN A 85 3.76 -15.70 -14.18
N ASN A 86 2.77 -16.50 -13.77
CA ASN A 86 1.47 -16.00 -13.34
C ASN A 86 1.55 -15.20 -12.03
N MET A 87 2.40 -15.61 -11.08
CA MET A 87 2.69 -14.88 -9.86
C MET A 87 3.27 -13.50 -10.16
N SER A 88 4.31 -13.42 -10.99
CA SER A 88 4.94 -12.14 -11.34
C SER A 88 3.97 -11.20 -12.05
N LYS A 89 3.16 -11.72 -12.99
CA LYS A 89 2.17 -10.93 -13.72
C LYS A 89 1.07 -10.37 -12.80
N SER A 90 0.58 -11.20 -11.88
CA SER A 90 -0.43 -10.76 -10.91
C SER A 90 0.15 -9.77 -9.88
N LEU A 91 1.38 -9.98 -9.41
CA LEU A 91 2.07 -9.07 -8.51
C LEU A 91 2.30 -7.69 -9.13
N THR A 92 2.82 -7.65 -10.36
CA THR A 92 3.06 -6.38 -11.07
C THR A 92 1.76 -5.64 -11.36
N THR A 93 0.67 -6.35 -11.63
CA THR A 93 -0.65 -5.76 -11.84
C THR A 93 -1.14 -5.08 -10.57
N VAL A 94 -1.02 -5.73 -9.41
CA VAL A 94 -1.43 -5.14 -8.13
C VAL A 94 -0.56 -3.94 -7.76
N LEU A 95 0.75 -4.03 -7.94
CA LEU A 95 1.64 -2.88 -7.72
C LEU A 95 1.32 -1.70 -8.64
N LEU A 96 1.04 -1.97 -9.92
CA LEU A 96 0.69 -0.93 -10.89
C LEU A 96 -0.64 -0.25 -10.54
N VAL A 97 -1.68 -1.04 -10.20
CA VAL A 97 -2.98 -0.48 -9.78
C VAL A 97 -2.84 0.31 -8.49
N THR A 98 -2.02 -0.14 -7.54
CA THR A 98 -1.76 0.59 -6.30
C THR A 98 -1.03 1.90 -6.55
N ALA A 99 -0.02 1.90 -7.42
CA ALA A 99 0.72 3.10 -7.80
C ALA A 99 -0.18 4.12 -8.50
N ILE A 100 -1.05 3.67 -9.41
CA ILE A 100 -2.04 4.52 -10.07
C ILE A 100 -3.04 5.07 -9.03
N GLY A 101 -3.55 4.22 -8.14
CA GLY A 101 -4.46 4.66 -7.08
C GLY A 101 -3.86 5.74 -6.18
N GLY A 102 -2.57 5.59 -5.81
CA GLY A 102 -1.84 6.59 -5.03
C GLY A 102 -1.61 7.88 -5.81
N ALA A 103 -1.27 7.79 -7.08
CA ALA A 103 -1.04 8.96 -7.95
C ALA A 103 -2.32 9.79 -8.18
N LEU A 104 -3.49 9.14 -8.28
CA LEU A 104 -4.77 9.82 -8.47
C LEU A 104 -5.11 10.79 -7.33
N VAL A 105 -4.70 10.47 -6.09
CA VAL A 105 -4.89 11.35 -4.91
C VAL A 105 -4.25 12.73 -5.10
N TRP A 106 -3.16 12.79 -5.86
CA TRP A 106 -2.40 14.01 -6.12
C TRP A 106 -2.82 14.70 -7.42
N ILE A 107 -3.08 13.92 -8.46
CA ILE A 107 -3.41 14.41 -9.80
C ILE A 107 -4.83 15.00 -9.86
N VAL A 108 -5.82 14.35 -9.23
CA VAL A 108 -7.23 14.78 -9.33
C VAL A 108 -7.44 16.20 -8.78
N PRO A 109 -6.94 16.57 -7.58
CA PRO A 109 -7.08 17.94 -7.08
C PRO A 109 -6.35 18.99 -7.93
N TRP A 110 -5.20 18.64 -8.52
CA TRP A 110 -4.47 19.54 -9.43
C TRP A 110 -5.26 19.76 -10.72
N ALA A 111 -5.80 18.70 -11.32
CA ALA A 111 -6.61 18.78 -12.54
C ALA A 111 -7.87 19.64 -12.32
N TYR A 112 -8.55 19.49 -11.19
CA TYR A 112 -9.68 20.36 -10.82
C TYR A 112 -9.29 21.83 -10.67
N GLY A 113 -8.06 22.11 -10.22
CA GLY A 113 -7.52 23.47 -10.12
C GLY A 113 -7.30 24.15 -11.47
N LEU A 114 -7.17 23.39 -12.57
CA LEU A 114 -6.99 23.94 -13.93
C LEU A 114 -8.28 24.41 -14.60
N PHE A 115 -9.43 23.93 -14.13
CA PHE A 115 -10.75 24.32 -14.67
C PHE A 115 -11.38 25.48 -13.88
N LYS A 116 -10.55 26.19 -13.11
CA LYS A 116 -10.89 27.36 -12.32
C LYS A 116 -10.33 28.60 -12.99
#